data_AF-A0A6I8S1R0-F1
#
_entry.id   AF-A0A6I8S1R0-F1
#
_cell.length_a   1.000
_cell.length_b   1.000
_cell.length_c   1.000
_cell.angle_alpha   90.00
_cell.angle_beta   90.00
_cell.angle_gamma   90.00
#
_symmetry.space_group_name_H-M   'P 1'
#
loop_
_entity.id
_entity.type
_entity.pdbx_description
1 polymer ?
#
loop_
_entity_poly.entity_id
_entity_poly.type
_entity_poly.pdbx_seq_one_letter_code
_entity_poly.pdbx_strand_id
1 'polypeptide(L)'
;MFGDLFEEDEDFSILPSSPNTNGKKSHPRDSKTPEPQGDTRLSGLRNQGGTCYLNSLLRTLFFTPEFRGLVISFFFFNAKCIISITAVLIHNCFLFGLDALLGHLYMN
;
A
#
# COMPACT_ATOMS: atom_id res chain seq x y z
N MET A 1 22.44 14.47 -12.00
CA MET A 1 21.82 15.05 -10.79
C MET A 1 20.89 14.08 -10.04
N PHE A 2 20.97 12.75 -10.27
CA PHE A 2 20.27 11.73 -9.46
C PHE A 2 21.07 10.43 -9.28
N GLY A 3 22.30 10.35 -9.82
CA GLY A 3 23.03 9.09 -9.95
C GLY A 3 23.96 8.74 -8.79
N ASP A 4 23.77 9.35 -7.62
CA ASP A 4 24.68 9.18 -6.47
C ASP A 4 23.95 9.37 -5.12
N LEU A 5 22.62 9.18 -5.09
CA LEU A 5 21.80 9.41 -3.88
C LEU A 5 21.42 8.11 -3.16
N PHE A 6 21.77 6.95 -3.72
CA PHE A 6 21.50 5.63 -3.16
C PHE A 6 22.74 4.72 -3.18
N GLU A 7 23.93 5.28 -3.34
CA GLU A 7 25.18 4.57 -3.05
C GLU A 7 25.46 4.83 -1.56
N GLU A 8 25.10 3.86 -0.73
CA GLU A 8 25.46 3.82 0.68
C GLU A 8 26.91 3.36 0.77
N ASP A 9 27.85 4.26 0.47
CA ASP A 9 29.23 4.09 0.91
C ASP A 9 29.24 4.29 2.43
N GLU A 10 29.17 3.15 3.11
CA GLU A 10 29.62 2.88 4.48
C GLU A 10 30.76 3.82 4.88
N ASP A 11 30.48 4.95 5.54
CA ASP A 11 31.39 5.70 6.44
C ASP A 11 30.76 7.02 6.94
N PHE A 12 29.59 6.96 7.60
CA PHE A 12 29.04 8.11 8.35
C PHE A 12 29.62 8.21 9.77
N SER A 13 30.94 8.38 9.88
CA SER A 13 31.55 8.93 11.08
C SER A 13 31.58 10.46 10.92
N ILE A 14 30.77 11.22 11.67
CA ILE A 14 31.14 12.44 12.46
C ILE A 14 29.91 12.84 13.29
N LEU A 15 29.91 12.50 14.58
CA LEU A 15 29.27 13.34 15.61
C LEU A 15 30.18 14.56 15.86
N PRO A 16 29.61 15.71 16.26
CA PRO A 16 29.90 16.13 17.63
C PRO A 16 28.69 16.70 18.40
N SER A 17 28.52 16.15 19.61
CA SER A 17 28.11 16.77 20.88
C SER A 17 27.08 17.91 20.91
N SER A 18 25.89 17.54 21.43
CA SER A 18 25.01 18.21 22.40
C SER A 18 25.45 19.57 22.99
N PRO A 19 24.48 20.50 23.20
CA PRO A 19 24.10 20.78 24.58
C PRO A 19 22.60 20.61 24.84
N ASN A 20 22.33 19.70 25.76
CA ASN A 20 21.21 19.61 26.69
C ASN A 20 20.22 20.80 26.69
N THR A 21 19.03 20.57 26.14
CA THR A 21 17.79 21.18 26.64
C THR A 21 16.70 20.13 26.73
N ASN A 22 16.50 19.62 27.94
CA ASN A 22 15.21 19.37 28.57
C ASN A 22 14.17 18.55 27.77
N GLY A 23 14.13 17.25 28.09
CA GLY A 23 12.89 16.50 28.32
C GLY A 23 11.77 16.63 27.28
N LYS A 24 11.92 16.00 26.11
CA LYS A 24 10.76 15.68 25.28
C LYS A 24 10.27 14.29 25.64
N LYS A 25 9.21 14.27 26.47
CA LYS A 25 8.36 13.10 26.74
C LYS A 25 8.10 12.35 25.43
N SER A 26 8.60 11.12 25.34
CA SER A 26 8.19 10.17 24.32
C SER A 26 6.71 9.84 24.59
N HIS A 27 5.81 10.59 23.95
CA HIS A 27 4.40 10.24 23.97
C HIS A 27 4.27 8.96 23.15
N PRO A 28 3.80 7.85 23.73
CA PRO A 28 3.29 6.74 22.94
C PRO A 28 2.20 7.33 22.06
N ARG A 29 2.34 7.24 20.73
CA ARG A 29 1.31 7.70 19.78
C ARG A 29 0.21 6.65 19.72
N ASP A 30 -0.42 6.41 20.86
CA ASP A 30 -1.64 5.64 20.95
C ASP A 30 -2.83 6.61 20.83
N SER A 31 -3.67 6.32 19.84
CA SER A 31 -5.09 6.71 19.74
C SER A 31 -5.48 8.20 19.83
N LYS A 32 -4.79 9.12 19.15
CA LYS A 32 -5.44 10.41 18.85
C LYS A 32 -6.51 10.19 17.78
N THR A 33 -7.79 10.27 18.16
CA THR A 33 -8.93 10.38 17.24
C THR A 33 -8.56 11.36 16.12
N PRO A 34 -8.71 11.01 14.83
CA PRO A 34 -8.38 11.92 13.74
C PRO A 34 -9.10 13.25 13.98
N GLU A 35 -8.35 14.34 14.07
CA GLU A 35 -8.95 15.67 14.18
C GLU A 35 -9.92 15.86 13.00
N PRO A 36 -11.10 16.48 13.21
CA PRO A 36 -12.08 16.69 12.15
C PRO A 36 -11.38 17.28 10.95
N GLN A 37 -11.31 16.53 9.86
CA GLN A 37 -10.71 17.03 8.63
C GLN A 37 -11.58 18.21 8.22
N GLY A 38 -11.00 19.41 8.19
CA GLY A 38 -11.70 20.59 7.68
C GLY A 38 -12.25 20.32 6.27
N ASP A 39 -13.05 21.25 5.76
CA ASP A 39 -13.88 21.09 4.55
C ASP A 39 -13.14 20.56 3.30
N THR A 40 -11.81 20.63 3.28
CA THR A 40 -10.96 20.16 2.19
C THR A 40 -10.87 18.63 2.05
N ARG A 41 -11.27 17.80 3.03
CA ARG A 41 -11.21 16.30 2.99
C ARG A 41 -9.86 15.71 2.51
N LEU A 42 -8.77 16.44 2.67
CA LEU A 42 -7.43 16.00 2.27
C LEU A 42 -6.68 15.43 3.47
N SER A 43 -6.44 14.12 3.47
CA SER A 43 -5.59 13.46 4.47
C SER A 43 -4.11 13.56 4.08
N GLY A 44 -3.22 13.62 5.07
CA GLY A 44 -1.78 13.49 4.88
C GLY A 44 -1.34 12.03 4.79
N LEU A 45 -0.20 11.75 4.16
CA LEU A 45 0.38 10.40 4.11
C LEU A 45 1.40 10.23 5.23
N ARG A 46 1.25 9.15 6.02
CA ARG A 46 2.18 8.83 7.10
C ARG A 46 3.55 8.49 6.51
N ASN A 47 4.59 9.18 6.97
CA ASN A 47 5.96 8.85 6.63
C ASN A 47 6.36 7.54 7.33
N GLN A 48 6.91 6.58 6.58
CA GLN A 48 7.37 5.30 7.09
C GLN A 48 8.89 5.25 7.32
N GLY A 49 9.56 6.42 7.37
CA GLY A 49 11.01 6.54 7.51
C GLY A 49 11.66 6.62 6.14
N GLY A 50 12.52 7.62 5.91
CA GLY A 50 13.17 7.86 4.61
C GLY A 50 12.24 8.26 3.45
N THR A 51 10.92 8.04 3.54
CA THR A 51 9.99 8.14 2.40
C THR A 51 9.28 9.49 2.24
N CYS A 52 9.72 10.55 2.93
CA CYS A 52 9.06 11.87 2.85
C CYS A 52 9.05 12.46 1.44
N TYR A 53 10.13 12.25 0.67
CA TYR A 53 10.22 12.69 -0.73
C TYR A 53 9.15 12.03 -1.59
N LEU A 54 8.97 10.72 -1.39
CA LEU A 54 7.99 9.93 -2.13
C LEU A 54 6.57 10.33 -1.76
N ASN A 55 6.30 10.55 -0.48
CA ASN A 55 5.00 11.00 -0.01
C ASN A 55 4.59 12.34 -0.64
N SER A 56 5.52 13.28 -0.77
CA SER A 56 5.28 14.56 -1.44
C SER A 56 5.00 14.37 -2.93
N LEU A 57 5.77 13.51 -3.61
CA LEU A 57 5.56 13.20 -5.03
C LEU A 57 4.21 12.53 -5.29
N LEU A 58 3.85 11.52 -4.50
CA LEU A 58 2.56 10.81 -4.61
C LEU A 58 1.39 11.77 -4.43
N ARG A 59 1.50 12.71 -3.49
CA ARG A 59 0.45 13.70 -3.26
C ARG A 59 0.29 14.64 -4.45
N THR A 60 1.39 15.07 -5.07
CA THR A 60 1.36 15.88 -6.31
C THR A 60 0.68 15.12 -7.45
N LEU A 61 1.06 13.86 -7.68
CA LEU A 61 0.46 13.03 -8.73
C LEU A 61 -1.04 12.78 -8.49
N PHE A 62 -1.45 12.64 -7.22
CA PHE A 62 -2.86 12.43 -6.87
C PHE A 62 -3.76 13.62 -7.20
N PHE A 63 -3.21 14.84 -7.23
CA PHE A 63 -3.95 16.04 -7.62
C PHE A 63 -4.16 16.15 -9.14
N THR A 64 -3.50 15.30 -9.93
CA THR A 64 -3.73 15.17 -11.36
C THR A 64 -4.91 14.21 -11.60
N PRO A 65 -6.10 14.71 -12.00
CA PRO A 65 -7.31 13.89 -12.07
C PRO A 65 -7.21 12.77 -13.12
N GLU A 66 -6.46 12.97 -14.20
CA GLU A 66 -6.22 11.98 -15.25
C GLU A 66 -5.41 10.80 -14.69
N PHE A 67 -4.32 11.09 -14.00
CA PHE A 67 -3.48 10.07 -13.37
C PHE A 67 -4.29 9.27 -12.34
N ARG A 68 -5.04 9.96 -11.48
CA ARG A 68 -5.90 9.31 -10.49
C ARG A 68 -6.95 8.41 -11.14
N GLY A 69 -7.60 8.88 -12.20
CA GLY A 69 -8.59 8.11 -12.95
C GLY A 69 -8.00 6.84 -13.57
N LEU A 70 -6.80 6.93 -14.14
CA LEU A 70 -6.07 5.78 -14.70
C LEU A 70 -5.72 4.75 -13.63
N VAL A 71 -5.15 5.18 -12.51
CA VAL A 71 -4.77 4.29 -11.40
C VAL A 71 -6.00 3.57 -10.87
N ILE A 72 -7.08 4.30 -10.58
CA ILE A 72 -8.33 3.71 -10.10
C ILE A 72 -8.87 2.69 -11.12
N SER A 73 -8.96 3.06 -12.39
CA SER A 73 -9.48 2.17 -13.43
C SER A 73 -8.64 0.90 -13.58
N PHE A 74 -7.32 1.03 -13.52
CA PHE A 74 -6.39 -0.09 -13.55
C PHE A 74 -6.63 -1.06 -12.38
N PHE A 75 -6.72 -0.55 -11.14
CA PHE A 75 -6.99 -1.39 -9.98
C PHE A 75 -8.34 -2.11 -10.07
N PHE A 76 -9.40 -1.40 -10.47
CA PHE A 76 -10.73 -1.99 -10.63
C PHE A 76 -10.78 -3.05 -11.75
N PHE A 77 -10.08 -2.83 -12.87
CA PHE A 77 -9.99 -3.81 -13.95
C PHE A 77 -9.28 -5.08 -13.49
N ASN A 78 -8.12 -4.94 -12.86
CA ASN A 78 -7.34 -6.09 -12.38
C ASN A 78 -8.11 -6.87 -11.30
N ALA A 79 -8.74 -6.19 -10.33
CA ALA A 79 -9.55 -6.85 -9.32
C ALA A 79 -10.71 -7.65 -9.93
N LYS A 80 -11.43 -7.07 -10.91
CA LYS A 80 -12.50 -7.76 -11.64
C LYS A 80 -11.98 -8.96 -12.43
N CYS A 81 -10.83 -8.83 -13.10
CA CYS A 81 -10.20 -9.95 -13.82
C CYS A 81 -9.84 -11.09 -12.86
N ILE A 82 -9.22 -10.78 -11.72
CA ILE A 82 -8.84 -11.79 -10.72
C ILE A 82 -10.09 -12.52 -10.21
N ILE A 83 -11.14 -11.77 -9.82
CA ILE A 83 -12.40 -12.36 -9.33
C ILE A 83 -13.03 -13.24 -10.41
N SER A 84 -13.08 -12.77 -11.66
CA SER A 84 -13.64 -13.54 -12.78
C SER A 84 -12.85 -14.83 -13.03
N ILE A 85 -11.52 -14.78 -13.06
CA ILE A 85 -10.67 -15.96 -13.23
C ILE A 85 -10.88 -16.95 -12.09
N THR A 86 -10.87 -16.48 -10.84
CA THR A 86 -11.11 -17.36 -9.68
C THR A 86 -12.50 -18.00 -9.72
N ALA A 87 -13.54 -17.27 -10.12
CA ALA A 87 -14.89 -17.81 -10.23
C ALA A 87 -14.98 -18.91 -11.31
N VAL A 88 -14.33 -18.71 -12.46
CA VAL A 88 -14.26 -19.72 -13.53
C VAL A 88 -13.51 -20.96 -13.04
N LEU A 89 -12.38 -20.79 -12.36
CA LEU A 89 -11.62 -21.92 -11.81
C LEU A 89 -12.43 -22.71 -10.79
N ILE A 90 -13.13 -22.04 -9.86
CA ILE A 90 -13.98 -22.70 -8.86
C ILE A 90 -15.13 -23.45 -9.53
N HIS A 91 -15.79 -22.87 -10.53
CA HIS A 91 -16.87 -23.53 -11.27
C HIS A 91 -16.39 -24.79 -11.98
N ASN A 92 -15.23 -24.72 -12.67
CA ASN A 92 -14.66 -25.89 -13.36
C ASN A 92 -14.19 -26.97 -12.37
N CYS A 93 -13.58 -26.58 -11.25
CA CYS A 93 -13.21 -27.52 -10.20
C CYS A 93 -14.43 -28.21 -9.57
N PHE A 94 -15.53 -27.48 -9.37
CA PHE A 94 -16.77 -28.03 -8.84
C PHE A 94 -17.42 -29.03 -9.80
N LEU A 95 -17.48 -28.70 -11.11
CA LEU A 95 -17.98 -29.62 -12.13
C LEU A 95 -17.16 -30.90 -12.18
N PHE A 96 -15.83 -30.79 -12.24
CA PHE A 96 -14.94 -31.95 -12.25
C PHE A 96 -15.09 -32.83 -10.99
N GLY A 97 -15.25 -32.20 -9.82
CA GLY A 97 -15.50 -32.91 -8.57
C GLY A 97 -16.85 -33.66 -8.55
N LEU A 98 -17.90 -33.05 -9.11
CA LEU A 98 -19.21 -33.71 -9.25
C LEU A 98 -19.17 -34.88 -10.22
N ASP A 99 -18.53 -34.72 -11.38
CA ASP A 99 -18.38 -35.80 -12.36
C ASP A 99 -17.61 -36.99 -11.79
N ALA A 100 -16.55 -36.72 -11.01
CA ALA A 100 -15.80 -37.76 -10.31
C ALA A 100 -16.63 -38.48 -9.24
N LEU A 101 -17.46 -37.75 -8.47
CA LEU A 101 -18.32 -38.33 -7.45
C LEU A 101 -19.45 -39.18 -8.08
N LEU A 102 -20.05 -38.70 -9.16
CA LEU A 102 -21.11 -39.41 -9.88
C LEU A 102 -20.57 -40.68 -10.55
N GLY A 103 -19.36 -40.63 -11.11
CA GLY A 103 -18.67 -41.81 -11.63
C GLY A 103 -18.41 -42.87 -10.55
N HIS A 104 -18.07 -42.45 -9.34
CA HIS A 104 -17.87 -43.38 -8.21
C HIS A 104 -19.18 -43.98 -7.68
N LEU A 105 -20.28 -43.24 -7.74
CA LEU A 105 -21.62 -43.73 -7.38
C LEU A 105 -22.20 -44.69 -8.44
N TYR A 106 -21.87 -44.49 -9.72
CA TYR A 106 -22.37 -45.34 -10.81
C TYR A 106 -21.61 -46.67 -10.96
N MET A 107 -20.42 -46.79 -10.38
CA MET A 107 -19.58 -48.00 -10.41
C MET A 107 -19.71 -48.88 -9.15
N ASN A 108 -20.63 -48.57 -8.24
CA ASN A 108 -21.09 -49.46 -7.16
C ASN A 108 -22.52 -49.93 -7.44
#